data_AF-A0A212D422-F1
#
_entry.id   AF-A0A212D422-F1
#
_cell.length_a   1.000
_cell.length_b   1.000
_cell.length_c   1.000
_cell.angle_alpha   90.00
_cell.angle_beta   90.00
_cell.angle_gamma   90.00
#
_symmetry.space_group_name_H-M   'P 1'
#
loop_
_entity.id
_entity.type
_entity.pdbx_description
1 polymer ?
#
loop_
_entity_poly.entity_id
_entity_poly.type
_entity_poly.pdbx_seq_one_letter_code
_entity_poly.pdbx_strand_id
1 'polypeptide(L)' 'MGFGDLKSPAGLQVLNDYLADKSYIEGYVPSQADVAVFEAVSGPPPADLFHALRWYNHIKSYEKEKA' A
#
# COMPACT_ATOMS: atom_id res chain seq x y z
N MET A 1 10.04 -7.00 -3.51
CA MET A 1 10.32 -6.19 -2.29
C MET A 1 9.72 -6.94 -1.10
N GLY A 2 10.41 -7.00 0.05
CA GLY A 2 9.97 -7.80 1.19
C GLY A 2 9.50 -6.92 2.33
N PHE A 3 8.19 -6.63 2.40
CA PHE A 3 7.58 -5.90 3.53
C PHE A 3 7.35 -6.79 4.76
N GLY A 4 7.67 -8.09 4.68
CA GLY A 4 7.30 -9.07 5.69
C GLY A 4 5.81 -9.40 5.65
N ASP A 5 5.25 -9.78 6.80
CA ASP A 5 3.82 -10.05 6.92
C ASP A 5 3.02 -8.74 6.95
N LEU A 6 2.39 -8.40 5.83
CA LEU A 6 1.54 -7.21 5.65
C LEU A 6 0.22 -7.26 6.44
N LYS A 7 -0.06 -8.35 7.15
CA LYS A 7 -1.16 -8.43 8.11
C LYS A 7 -0.71 -8.09 9.54
N SER A 8 0.60 -7.96 9.76
CA SER A 8 1.18 -7.63 11.05
C SER A 8 1.46 -6.12 11.18
N PRO A 9 1.44 -5.56 12.41
CA PRO A 9 1.82 -4.17 12.64
C PRO A 9 3.24 -3.86 12.13
N ALA A 10 4.18 -4.80 12.31
CA ALA A 10 5.57 -4.61 11.88
C ALA A 10 5.69 -4.52 10.35
N GLY A 11 4.99 -5.38 9.61
CA GLY A 11 5.02 -5.33 8.15
C GLY A 11 4.34 -4.07 7.59
N LEU A 12 3.24 -3.64 8.21
CA LEU A 12 2.59 -2.37 7.87
C LEU A 12 3.48 -1.15 8.16
N GLN A 13 4.27 -1.18 9.25
CA GLN A 13 5.25 -0.13 9.53
C GLN A 13 6.32 -0.05 8.43
N VAL A 14 6.87 -1.20 7.99
CA VAL A 14 7.87 -1.23 6.92
C VAL A 14 7.28 -0.70 5.60
N LEU A 15 6.03 -1.05 5.28
CA LEU A 15 5.32 -0.50 4.13
C LEU A 15 5.13 1.02 4.25
N ASN A 16 4.73 1.52 5.42
CA ASN A 16 4.54 2.93 5.67
C ASN A 16 5.85 3.72 5.46
N ASP A 17 6.95 3.24 6.01
CA ASP A 17 8.24 3.91 5.92
C ASP A 17 8.77 3.90 4.48
N TYR A 18 8.54 2.81 3.75
CA TYR A 18 8.89 2.72 2.34
C TYR A 18 8.13 3.73 1.46
N LEU A 19 6.87 4.03 1.81
CA LEU A 19 5.98 4.94 1.10
C LEU A 19 6.10 6.41 1.54
N ALA A 20 7.05 6.72 2.43
CA ALA A 20 7.28 8.08 2.90
C ALA A 20 7.64 9.05 1.77
N ASP A 21 8.43 8.58 0.81
CA ASP A 21 8.92 9.30 -0.36
C ASP A 21 8.36 8.77 -1.69
N LYS A 22 7.36 7.89 -1.65
CA LYS A 22 6.80 7.22 -2.84
C LYS A 22 5.28 7.26 -2.85
N SER A 23 4.70 7.43 -4.04
CA SER A 23 3.25 7.36 -4.23
C SER A 23 2.76 5.96 -4.60
N TYR A 24 3.63 5.09 -5.10
CA TYR A 24 3.35 3.74 -5.60
C TYR A 24 4.44 2.77 -5.15
N ILE A 25 4.19 1.48 -5.26
CA ILE A 25 5.17 0.43 -4.95
C ILE A 25 6.34 0.45 -5.94
N GLU A 26 6.05 0.74 -7.20
CA GLU A 26 7.03 0.85 -8.28
C GLU A 26 6.72 2.03 -9.21
N GLY A 27 7.76 2.79 -9.57
CA GLY A 27 7.64 3.91 -10.51
C GLY A 27 6.77 5.08 -9.99
N TYR A 28 6.10 5.73 -10.94
CA TYR A 28 5.32 6.96 -10.70
C TYR A 28 3.87 6.87 -11.19
N VAL A 29 3.43 5.67 -11.57
CA VAL A 29 2.08 5.35 -12.04
C VAL A 29 1.63 4.04 -11.38
N PRO A 30 0.31 3.78 -11.26
CA PRO A 30 -0.18 2.52 -10.72
C PRO A 30 0.34 1.33 -11.51
N SER A 31 0.72 0.27 -10.80
CA SER A 31 1.34 -0.93 -11.39
C SER A 31 0.76 -2.22 -10.82
N GLN A 32 1.13 -3.37 -11.39
CA GLN A 32 0.79 -4.68 -10.82
C GLN A 32 1.46 -4.93 -9.46
N ALA A 33 2.58 -4.23 -9.16
CA ALA A 33 3.20 -4.29 -7.85
C ALA A 33 2.29 -3.68 -6.77
N ASP A 34 1.58 -2.58 -7.09
CA ASP A 34 0.59 -2.00 -6.19
C ASP A 34 -0.58 -2.95 -5.93
N VAL A 35 -1.08 -3.62 -6.97
CA VAL A 35 -2.17 -4.61 -6.84
C VAL A 35 -1.75 -5.74 -5.90
N ALA A 36 -0.58 -6.33 -6.10
CA ALA A 36 -0.09 -7.44 -5.29
C ALA A 36 0.08 -7.06 -3.81
N VAL A 37 0.60 -5.86 -3.52
CA VAL A 37 0.75 -5.38 -2.15
C VAL A 37 -0.62 -5.03 -1.55
N PHE A 38 -1.51 -4.43 -2.34
CA PHE A 38 -2.85 -4.04 -1.89
C PHE A 38 -3.69 -5.26 -1.48
N GLU A 39 -3.66 -6.33 -2.27
CA GLU A 39 -4.34 -7.60 -1.96
C GLU A 39 -3.73 -8.32 -0.74
N ALA A 40 -2.44 -8.13 -0.48
CA ALA A 40 -1.76 -8.72 0.67
C ALA A 40 -2.10 -8.00 2.00
N VAL A 41 -2.48 -6.72 1.93
CA VAL A 41 -2.95 -5.94 3.08
C VAL A 41 -4.41 -6.31 3.37
N SER A 42 -4.71 -6.73 4.61
CA SER A 42 -6.03 -7.25 4.99
C SER A 42 -7.14 -6.19 5.12
N GLY A 43 -6.82 -4.91 5.01
CA GLY A 43 -7.76 -3.80 5.13
C GLY A 43 -7.05 -2.45 5.27
N PRO A 44 -7.79 -1.34 5.45
CA PRO A 44 -7.17 -0.03 5.57
C PRO A 44 -6.17 -0.01 6.74
N PRO A 45 -4.91 0.44 6.51
CA PRO A 45 -3.94 0.60 7.58
C PRO A 45 -4.43 1.59 8.67
N PRO A 46 -3.96 1.45 9.92
CA PRO A 46 -4.17 2.44 10.98
C PRO A 46 -3.77 3.87 10.56
N ALA A 47 -4.44 4.88 11.14
CA ALA A 47 -4.28 6.28 10.73
C ALA A 47 -2.91 6.89 11.10
N ASP A 48 -2.22 6.33 12.08
CA ASP A 48 -0.83 6.66 12.44
C ASP A 48 0.19 6.16 11.40
N LEU A 49 -0.19 5.19 10.56
CA LEU A 49 0.55 4.76 9.38
C LEU A 49 0.09 5.54 8.14
N PHE A 50 0.19 6.86 8.23
CA PHE A 50 -0.43 7.81 7.31
C PHE A 50 0.04 7.68 5.85
N HIS A 51 1.29 7.27 5.59
CA HIS A 51 1.77 7.04 4.23
C HIS A 51 1.16 5.78 3.61
N ALA A 52 1.10 4.69 4.40
CA ALA A 52 0.46 3.45 3.99
C ALA A 52 -1.05 3.65 3.79
N LEU A 53 -1.73 4.36 4.69
CA LEU A 53 -3.16 4.66 4.57
C LEU A 53 -3.46 5.54 3.35
N ARG A 54 -2.65 6.57 3.10
CA ARG A 54 -2.75 7.41 1.90
C ARG A 54 -2.65 6.56 0.63
N TRP A 55 -1.61 5.73 0.53
CA TRP A 55 -1.42 4.83 -0.61
C TRP A 55 -2.58 3.83 -0.74
N TYR A 56 -3.03 3.19 0.34
CA TYR A 56 -4.14 2.24 0.31
C TYR A 56 -5.42 2.86 -0.27
N ASN A 57 -5.79 4.05 0.21
CA ASN A 57 -6.97 4.75 -0.30
C ASN A 57 -6.82 5.17 -1.77
N HIS A 58 -5.61 5.56 -2.17
CA HIS A 58 -5.29 5.89 -3.56
C HIS A 58 -5.45 4.66 -4.47
N ILE A 59 -4.83 3.53 -4.14
CA ILE A 59 -4.95 2.29 -4.93
C ILE A 59 -6.39 1.77 -4.97
N LYS A 60 -7.11 1.81 -3.84
CA LYS A 60 -8.53 1.46 -3.78
C LYS A 60 -9.40 2.26 -4.76
N SER A 61 -9.03 3.51 -5.06
CA SER A 61 -9.80 4.33 -6.01
C SER A 61 -9.76 3.77 -7.44
N TYR A 62 -8.70 3.06 -7.82
CA TYR A 62 -8.55 2.40 -9.12
C TYR A 62 -9.37 1.11 -9.25
N GLU A 63 -9.85 0.49 -8.15
CA GLU A 63 -10.74 -0.69 -8.25
C GLU A 63 -12.02 -0.37 -9.03
N LYS A 64 -12.50 0.87 -8.94
CA LYS A 64 -13.69 1.33 -9.67
C LYS A 64 -13.47 1.43 -11.19
N GLU A 65 -12.22 1.51 -11.63
CA GLU A 65 -11.85 1.60 -13.06
C GLU A 65 -11.65 0.22 -13.70
N LYS A 66 -11.69 -0.87 -12.92
CA LYS A 66 -11.68 -2.25 -13.45
C LYS A 66 -13.04 -2.73 -13.98
N ALA A 67 -14.08 -1.87 -13.95
CA ALA A 67 -15.44 -2.17 -14.40
C ALA A 67 -15.66 -1.85 -15.89
#